data_AF-A0A519BBZ3-F1
#
_entry.id   AF-A0A519BBZ3-F1
#
_cell.length_a   1.000
_cell.length_b   1.000
_cell.length_c   1.000
_cell.angle_alpha   90.00
_cell.angle_beta   90.00
_cell.angle_gamma   90.00
#
_symmetry.space_group_name_H-M   'P 1'
#
loop_
_entity.id
_entity.type
_entity.pdbx_description
1 polymer ?
#
loop_
_entity_poly.entity_id
_entity_poly.type
_entity_poly.pdbx_seq_one_letter_code
_entity_poly.pdbx_strand_id
1 'polypeptide(L)'
;MKNIEQILKKLFYRKEVAELLDNTANVLDARLLILGDKGNILANIGRTGLGADICMGYPVVVNGERIALIKGNKNAAVVANFINYIVGMEFDKRDLIGETLKRYKEINLF
;
A
#
# COMPACT_ATOMS: atom_id res chain seq x y z
N MET A 1 5.04 7.63 -12.53
CA MET A 1 4.69 6.36 -11.85
C MET A 1 5.85 5.58 -11.21
N LYS A 2 7.10 5.56 -11.73
CA LYS A 2 8.24 4.82 -11.10
C LYS A 2 8.50 5.13 -9.61
N ASN A 3 8.15 6.33 -9.14
CA ASN A 3 8.34 6.76 -7.75
C ASN A 3 7.31 6.11 -6.79
N ILE A 4 6.08 5.88 -7.24
CA ILE A 4 4.96 5.39 -6.41
C ILE A 4 5.18 3.95 -5.94
N GLU A 5 5.57 3.06 -6.85
CA GLU A 5 5.85 1.66 -6.50
C GLU A 5 7.02 1.55 -5.51
N GLN A 6 8.02 2.43 -5.63
CA GLN A 6 9.16 2.47 -4.71
C GLN A 6 8.75 2.98 -3.32
N ILE A 7 7.81 3.93 -3.24
CA ILE A 7 7.20 4.39 -1.99
C ILE A 7 6.43 3.25 -1.33
N LEU A 8 5.58 2.56 -2.08
CA LEU A 8 4.82 1.41 -1.58
C LEU A 8 5.73 0.30 -1.05
N LYS A 9 6.78 -0.06 -1.80
CA LYS A 9 7.78 -1.01 -1.30
C LYS A 9 8.39 -0.51 0.00
N LYS A 10 8.87 0.72 0.06
CA LYS A 10 9.45 1.28 1.30
C LYS A 10 8.46 1.23 2.47
N LEU A 11 7.18 1.49 2.24
CA LEU A 11 6.14 1.41 3.26
C LEU A 11 5.97 -0.03 3.78
N PHE A 12 5.83 -1.01 2.88
CA PHE A 12 5.63 -2.42 3.26
C PHE A 12 6.87 -3.07 3.88
N TYR A 13 8.08 -2.57 3.59
CA TYR A 13 9.33 -3.05 4.19
C TYR A 13 9.69 -2.33 5.50
N ARG A 14 8.93 -1.33 5.96
CA ARG A 14 9.12 -0.80 7.33
C ARG A 14 8.75 -1.89 8.33
N LYS A 15 9.63 -2.12 9.31
CA LYS A 15 9.52 -3.22 10.26
C LYS A 15 8.15 -3.24 10.95
N GLU A 16 7.71 -2.08 11.44
CA GLU A 16 6.45 -1.94 12.18
C GLU A 16 5.23 -2.25 11.30
N VAL A 17 5.28 -1.83 10.03
CA VAL A 17 4.21 -2.07 9.06
C VAL A 17 4.21 -3.55 8.64
N ALA A 18 5.37 -4.11 8.37
CA ALA A 18 5.52 -5.52 8.01
C ALA A 18 5.02 -6.45 9.12
N GLU A 19 5.42 -6.20 10.37
CA GLU A 19 4.97 -6.96 11.54
C GLU A 19 3.46 -6.84 11.76
N LEU A 20 2.90 -5.63 11.62
CA LEU A 20 1.46 -5.41 11.75
C LEU A 20 0.67 -6.16 10.66
N LEU A 21 1.13 -6.07 9.41
CA LEU A 21 0.49 -6.75 8.28
C LEU A 21 0.59 -8.27 8.41
N ASP A 22 1.74 -8.80 8.84
CA ASP A 22 1.92 -10.24 9.03
C ASP A 22 1.05 -10.78 10.17
N ASN A 23 1.04 -10.09 11.32
CA ASN A 23 0.18 -10.47 12.45
C ASN A 23 -1.31 -10.42 12.08
N THR A 24 -1.73 -9.37 11.37
CA THR A 24 -3.13 -9.22 10.93
C THR A 24 -3.49 -10.31 9.92
N ALA A 25 -2.62 -10.58 8.95
CA ALA A 25 -2.80 -11.64 7.98
C ALA A 25 -2.89 -13.02 8.65
N ASN A 26 -2.07 -13.28 9.66
CA ASN A 26 -2.08 -14.53 10.42
C ASN A 26 -3.36 -14.71 11.23
N VAL A 27 -3.84 -13.66 11.92
CA VAL A 27 -5.10 -13.71 12.70
C VAL A 27 -6.31 -13.90 11.79
N LEU A 28 -6.29 -13.28 10.62
CA LEU A 28 -7.39 -13.36 9.65
C LEU A 28 -7.30 -14.58 8.73
N ASP A 29 -6.29 -15.43 8.88
CA ASP A 29 -5.97 -16.51 7.95
C ASP A 29 -6.01 -16.03 6.48
N ALA A 30 -5.41 -14.85 6.25
CA ALA A 30 -5.40 -14.17 4.98
C ALA A 30 -4.02 -14.30 4.33
N ARG A 31 -4.02 -14.60 3.02
CA ARG A 31 -2.84 -14.48 2.18
C ARG A 31 -2.97 -13.25 1.32
N LEU A 32 -1.94 -12.40 1.35
CA LEU A 32 -1.95 -11.09 0.70
C LEU A 32 -0.81 -11.03 -0.31
N LEU A 33 -1.17 -11.04 -1.59
CA LEU A 33 -0.26 -10.76 -2.68
C LEU A 33 -0.47 -9.32 -3.14
N ILE A 34 0.50 -8.45 -2.89
CA ILE A 34 0.44 -7.04 -3.30
C ILE A 34 1.18 -6.88 -4.62
N LEU A 35 0.44 -6.48 -5.65
CA LEU A 35 0.92 -6.21 -6.99
C LEU A 35 0.92 -4.70 -7.24
N GLY A 36 1.95 -4.18 -7.89
CA GLY A 36 1.94 -2.82 -8.42
C GLY A 36 1.05 -2.74 -9.66
N ASP A 37 0.87 -1.53 -10.18
CA ASP A 37 0.03 -1.28 -11.36
C ASP A 37 0.49 -2.07 -12.60
N LYS A 38 1.78 -2.38 -12.71
CA LYS A 38 2.36 -3.18 -13.79
C LYS A 38 2.34 -4.69 -13.54
N GLY A 39 1.68 -5.15 -12.48
CA GLY A 39 1.65 -6.57 -12.09
C GLY A 39 2.95 -7.06 -11.44
N ASN A 40 3.90 -6.16 -11.14
CA ASN A 40 5.10 -6.49 -10.39
C ASN A 40 4.78 -6.75 -8.92
N ILE A 41 5.40 -7.77 -8.33
CA ILE A 41 5.18 -8.09 -6.91
C ILE A 41 5.86 -7.04 -6.04
N LEU A 42 5.08 -6.36 -5.19
CA LEU A 42 5.57 -5.40 -4.21
C LEU A 42 5.79 -6.08 -2.85
N ALA A 43 4.87 -6.96 -2.45
CA ALA A 43 4.96 -7.73 -1.22
C ALA A 43 4.10 -9.01 -1.30
N ASN A 44 4.46 -10.01 -0.49
CA ASN A 44 3.70 -11.24 -0.30
C ASN A 44 3.71 -11.55 1.21
N ILE A 45 2.56 -11.45 1.86
CA ILE A 45 2.40 -11.45 3.32
C ILE A 45 1.37 -12.52 3.73
N GLY A 46 1.60 -13.17 4.88
CA GLY A 46 0.75 -14.22 5.42
C GLY A 46 1.17 -15.65 4.99
N ARG A 47 0.45 -16.64 5.51
CA ARG A 47 0.82 -18.05 5.39
C ARG A 47 0.65 -18.59 3.97
N THR A 48 1.71 -19.25 3.48
CA THR A 48 1.72 -20.11 2.29
C THR A 48 1.17 -21.50 2.63
N GLY A 49 -0.10 -21.59 3.02
CA GLY A 49 -0.81 -22.85 3.16
C GLY A 49 -1.56 -23.20 1.87
N LEU A 50 -1.70 -24.49 1.56
CA LEU A 50 -2.39 -25.04 0.37
C LEU A 50 -3.89 -24.66 0.23
N GLY A 51 -4.48 -23.95 1.21
CA GLY A 51 -5.90 -23.57 1.22
C GLY A 51 -6.21 -22.07 1.10
N ALA A 52 -5.19 -21.21 0.95
CA ALA A 52 -5.41 -19.77 0.81
C ALA A 52 -5.59 -19.39 -0.66
N ASP A 53 -6.83 -19.54 -1.17
CA ASP A 53 -7.20 -19.15 -2.52
C ASP A 53 -6.95 -17.65 -2.76
N ILE A 54 -6.01 -17.33 -3.64
CA ILE A 54 -5.79 -15.98 -4.16
C ILE A 54 -6.78 -15.76 -5.32
N CYS A 55 -8.06 -15.63 -4.99
CA CYS A 55 -9.11 -15.49 -6.00
C CYS A 55 -9.64 -14.05 -6.14
N MET A 56 -9.63 -13.27 -5.06
CA MET A 56 -10.21 -11.93 -5.05
C MET A 56 -9.14 -10.85 -5.19
N GLY A 57 -9.47 -9.77 -5.89
CA GLY A 57 -8.60 -8.62 -6.10
C GLY A 57 -9.24 -7.34 -5.54
N TYR A 58 -8.51 -6.63 -4.69
CA TYR A 58 -8.92 -5.39 -4.05
C TYR A 58 -7.99 -4.26 -4.52
N PRO A 59 -8.51 -3.24 -5.23
CA PRO A 59 -7.67 -2.18 -5.75
C PRO A 59 -7.22 -1.25 -4.63
N VAL A 60 -5.97 -0.80 -4.72
CA VAL A 60 -5.45 0.30 -3.91
C VAL A 60 -5.53 1.58 -4.75
N VAL A 61 -6.28 2.56 -4.29
CA VAL A 61 -6.62 3.77 -5.04
C VAL A 61 -6.21 5.01 -4.24
N VAL A 62 -5.48 5.92 -4.88
CA VAL A 62 -5.11 7.22 -4.32
C VAL A 62 -5.53 8.28 -5.33
N ASN A 63 -6.24 9.32 -4.87
CA ASN A 63 -6.71 10.41 -5.72
C ASN A 63 -7.46 9.94 -6.98
N GLY A 64 -8.22 8.84 -6.88
CA GLY A 64 -8.96 8.24 -8.00
C GLY A 64 -8.13 7.38 -8.96
N GLU A 65 -6.82 7.30 -8.77
CA GLU A 65 -5.91 6.48 -9.58
C GLU A 65 -5.58 5.16 -8.87
N ARG A 66 -5.72 4.03 -9.58
CA ARG A 66 -5.31 2.72 -9.07
C ARG A 66 -3.79 2.61 -9.12
N ILE A 67 -3.15 2.47 -7.96
CA ILE A 67 -1.69 2.40 -7.82
C ILE A 67 -1.16 1.00 -7.50
N ALA A 68 -2.01 0.12 -6.96
CA ALA A 68 -1.69 -1.28 -6.66
C ALA A 68 -2.95 -2.15 -6.63
N LEU A 69 -2.75 -3.46 -6.62
CA LEU A 69 -3.80 -4.47 -6.50
C LEU A 69 -3.39 -5.48 -5.44
N ILE A 70 -4.24 -5.67 -4.43
CA ILE A 70 -4.05 -6.68 -3.39
C ILE A 70 -4.90 -7.88 -3.76
N LYS A 71 -4.26 -9.04 -3.93
CA LYS A 71 -4.97 -10.29 -4.15
C LYS A 71 -4.96 -11.18 -2.91
N GLY A 72 -6.07 -11.85 -2.64
CA GLY A 72 -6.20 -12.76 -1.51
C GLY A 72 -7.59 -13.37 -1.41
N ASN A 73 -7.87 -13.97 -0.25
CA ASN A 73 -9.19 -14.49 0.09
C ASN A 73 -10.16 -13.36 0.48
N LYS A 74 -11.39 -13.70 0.91
CA LYS A 74 -12.37 -12.69 1.36
C LYS A 74 -11.85 -11.80 2.50
N ASN A 75 -11.03 -12.37 3.39
CA ASN A 75 -10.52 -11.68 4.58
C ASN A 75 -9.44 -10.65 4.20
N ALA A 76 -8.82 -10.78 3.02
CA ALA A 76 -7.91 -9.79 2.47
C ALA A 76 -8.58 -8.42 2.22
N ALA A 77 -9.91 -8.35 2.12
CA ALA A 77 -10.64 -7.09 2.00
C ALA A 77 -10.35 -6.13 3.17
N VAL A 78 -10.29 -6.65 4.40
CA VAL A 78 -10.04 -5.86 5.61
C VAL A 78 -8.65 -5.25 5.55
N VAL A 79 -7.66 -6.06 5.19
CA VAL A 79 -6.27 -5.59 5.08
C VAL A 79 -6.10 -4.64 3.90
N ALA A 80 -6.82 -4.86 2.80
CA ALA A 80 -6.82 -3.96 1.65
C ALA A 80 -7.39 -2.57 1.98
N ASN A 81 -8.48 -2.50 2.75
CA ASN A 81 -9.04 -1.23 3.22
C ASN A 81 -8.05 -0.49 4.14
N PHE A 82 -7.39 -1.23 5.04
CA PHE A 82 -6.37 -0.66 5.90
C PHE A 82 -5.16 -0.13 5.13
N ILE A 83 -4.68 -0.88 4.15
CA ILE A 83 -3.59 -0.44 3.27
C ILE A 83 -4.02 0.79 2.46
N ASN A 84 -5.23 0.81 1.91
CA ASN A 84 -5.77 2.00 1.23
C ASN A 84 -5.71 3.25 2.11
N TYR A 85 -6.13 3.13 3.36
CA TYR A 85 -6.09 4.24 4.31
C TYR A 85 -4.67 4.72 4.60
N ILE A 86 -3.74 3.80 4.94
CA ILE A 86 -2.34 4.17 5.22
C ILE A 86 -1.69 4.83 4.00
N VAL A 87 -1.92 4.24 2.83
CA VAL A 87 -1.32 4.75 1.60
C VAL A 87 -1.88 6.14 1.29
N GLY A 88 -3.19 6.35 1.39
CA GLY A 88 -3.79 7.70 1.29
C GLY A 88 -3.10 8.71 2.21
N MET A 89 -2.95 8.37 3.50
CA MET A 89 -2.25 9.25 4.46
C MET A 89 -0.80 9.57 4.08
N GLU A 90 -0.04 8.59 3.56
CA GLU A 90 1.35 8.83 3.15
C GLU A 90 1.44 9.72 1.89
N PHE A 91 0.44 9.65 1.01
CA PHE A 91 0.35 10.54 -0.14
C PHE A 91 -0.05 11.96 0.27
N ASP A 92 -1.08 12.12 1.11
CA ASP A 92 -1.53 13.43 1.59
C ASP A 92 -0.39 14.20 2.29
N LYS A 93 0.40 13.50 3.13
CA LYS A 93 1.58 14.10 3.78
C LYS A 93 2.60 14.61 2.77
N ARG A 94 2.83 13.87 1.67
CA ARG A 94 3.82 14.24 0.65
C ARG A 94 3.33 15.39 -0.20
N ASP A 95 2.05 15.40 -0.54
CA ASP A 95 1.44 16.50 -1.28
C ASP A 95 1.53 17.79 -0.45
N LEU A 96 1.24 17.72 0.85
CA LEU A 96 1.41 18.86 1.77
C LEU A 96 2.86 19.36 1.85
N ILE A 97 3.86 18.46 1.90
CA ILE A 97 5.28 18.84 1.87
C ILE A 97 5.62 19.54 0.54
N GLY A 98 5.13 19.02 -0.57
CA GLY A 98 5.32 19.61 -1.89
C GLY A 98 4.75 21.03 -1.98
N GLU A 99 3.53 21.24 -1.50
CA GLU A 99 2.90 22.56 -1.43
C GLU A 99 3.67 23.52 -0.52
N THR A 100 4.10 23.05 0.65
CA THR A 100 4.85 23.87 1.61
C THR A 100 6.19 24.34 1.03
N LEU A 101 6.94 23.44 0.38
CA LEU A 101 8.19 23.78 -0.30
C LEU A 101 7.97 24.77 -1.45
N LYS A 102 6.87 24.63 -2.18
CA LYS A 102 6.50 25.57 -3.25
C LYS A 102 6.24 26.96 -2.68
N ARG A 103 5.43 27.08 -1.63
CA ARG A 103 5.18 28.36 -0.93
C ARG A 103 6.47 28.97 -0.39
N TYR A 104 7.37 28.17 0.18
CA TYR A 104 8.66 28.66 0.67
C TYR A 104 9.53 29.24 -0.46
N LYS A 105 9.56 28.60 -1.63
CA LYS A 105 10.26 29.12 -2.81
C LYS A 105 9.64 30.41 -3.34
N GLU A 106 8.31 30.51 -3.33
CA GLU A 106 7.60 31.73 -3.73
C GLU A 106 7.95 32.90 -2.81
N ILE A 107 8.02 32.69 -1.49
CA ILE A 107 8.37 33.75 -0.53
C ILE A 107 9.84 34.18 -0.66
N ASN A 108 10.77 33.24 -0.90
CA ASN A 108 12.21 33.55 -1.00
C ASN A 108 12.68 34.00 -2.39
N LEU A 109 11.81 34.00 -3.41
CA LEU A 109 12.12 34.57 -4.73
C LEU A 109 11.68 36.04 -4.86
N PHE A 110 11.07 36.62 -3.81
CA PHE A 110 10.89 38.05 -3.62
C PHE A 110 11.87 38.58 -2.56
#